data_AF-A0A0F9IT16-F1
#
_entry.id   AF-A0A0F9IT16-F1
#
_cell.length_a   1.000
_cell.length_b   1.000
_cell.length_c   1.000
_cell.angle_alpha   90.00
_cell.angle_beta   90.00
_cell.angle_gamma   90.00
#
_symmetry.space_group_name_H-M   'P 1'
#
loop_
_entity.id
_entity.type
_entity.pdbx_description
1 polymer ?
#
loop_
_entity_poly.entity_id
_entity_poly.type
_entity_poly.pdbx_seq_one_letter_code
_entity_poly.pdbx_strand_id
1 'polypeptide(L)'
;MNRINVKKFGFAFGLTGALIYLGCMVVMATAGREGSILFFNSLLHGLDTTNIIKMDVPLMEALFGIVQTFILWWLIGACIAGFYNAQIKRR
;
A
#
# COMPACT_ATOMS: atom_id res chain seq x y z
N MET A 1 2.67 10.71 28.77
CA MET A 1 2.26 9.69 27.77
C MET A 1 2.86 10.07 26.43
N ASN A 2 3.55 9.14 25.78
CA ASN A 2 4.24 9.43 24.51
C ASN A 2 3.22 9.57 23.39
N ARG A 3 3.20 10.74 22.74
CA ARG A 3 2.40 10.99 21.54
C ARG A 3 3.14 10.47 20.32
N ILE A 4 2.40 9.93 19.36
CA ILE A 4 2.93 9.58 18.04
C ILE A 4 3.08 10.87 17.24
N ASN A 5 4.23 11.09 16.60
CA ASN A 5 4.37 12.21 15.67
C ASN A 5 3.60 11.89 14.38
N VAL A 6 2.46 12.55 14.19
CA VAL A 6 1.53 12.30 13.07
C VAL A 6 2.21 12.39 11.70
N LYS A 7 3.03 13.42 11.47
CA LYS A 7 3.71 13.62 10.18
C LYS A 7 4.71 12.51 9.89
N LYS A 8 5.55 12.18 10.86
CA LYS A 8 6.56 11.12 10.72
C LYS A 8 5.93 9.74 10.54
N PHE A 9 4.87 9.45 11.30
CA PHE A 9 4.18 8.17 11.23
C PHE A 9 3.39 7.99 9.93
N GLY A 10 2.69 9.04 9.48
CA GLY A 10 2.08 9.06 8.15
C GLY A 10 3.14 8.85 7.06
N PHE A 11 4.27 9.57 7.12
CA PHE A 11 5.36 9.39 6.14
C PHE A 11 5.91 7.96 6.10
N ALA A 12 6.08 7.32 7.27
CA ALA A 12 6.49 5.93 7.35
C ALA A 12 5.47 5.00 6.67
N PHE A 13 4.17 5.17 6.93
CA PHE A 13 3.13 4.39 6.24
C PHE A 13 3.16 4.61 4.72
N GLY A 14 3.27 5.87 4.27
CA GLY A 14 3.35 6.20 2.86
C GLY A 14 4.50 5.47 2.15
N LEU A 15 5.70 5.49 2.74
CA LEU A 15 6.87 4.76 2.21
C LEU A 15 6.66 3.25 2.22
N THR A 16 6.08 2.69 3.29
CA THR A 16 5.76 1.26 3.35
C THR A 16 4.77 0.86 2.26
N GLY A 17 3.72 1.66 2.03
CA GLY A 17 2.75 1.43 0.96
C GLY A 17 3.41 1.46 -0.43
N ALA A 18 4.28 2.44 -0.69
CA ALA A 18 5.04 2.51 -1.93
C ALA A 18 5.96 1.29 -2.11
N LEU A 19 6.61 0.82 -1.04
CA LEU A 19 7.44 -0.38 -1.07
C LEU A 19 6.62 -1.64 -1.40
N ILE A 20 5.42 -1.77 -0.82
CA ILE A 20 4.51 -2.88 -1.14
C ILE A 20 4.11 -2.83 -2.63
N TYR A 21 3.79 -1.66 -3.17
CA TYR A 21 3.49 -1.50 -4.60
C TYR A 21 4.66 -1.96 -5.49
N LEU A 22 5.89 -1.56 -5.15
CA LEU A 22 7.09 -2.02 -5.85
C LEU A 22 7.26 -3.55 -5.75
N GLY A 23 7.00 -4.13 -4.59
CA GLY A 23 6.99 -5.58 -4.40
C GLY A 23 6.01 -6.29 -5.33
N CYS A 24 4.80 -5.75 -5.49
CA CYS A 24 3.82 -6.25 -6.45
C CYS A 24 4.34 -6.18 -7.89
N MET A 25 4.97 -5.07 -8.28
CA MET A 25 5.57 -4.93 -9.61
C MET A 25 6.67 -5.97 -9.85
N VAL A 26 7.52 -6.23 -8.86
CA VAL A 26 8.58 -7.25 -8.95
C VAL A 26 7.96 -8.63 -9.15
N VAL A 27 6.97 -9.01 -8.34
CA VAL A 27 6.26 -10.29 -8.50
C VAL A 27 5.69 -10.42 -9.91
N MET A 28 5.02 -9.38 -10.41
CA MET A 28 4.44 -9.40 -11.75
C MET A 28 5.50 -9.53 -12.84
N ALA A 29 6.60 -8.79 -12.74
CA ALA A 29 7.70 -8.83 -13.70
C ALA A 29 8.41 -10.19 -13.73
N THR A 30 8.57 -10.86 -12.59
CA THR A 30 9.31 -12.12 -12.49
C THR A 30 8.44 -13.36 -12.68
N ALA A 31 7.20 -13.35 -12.20
CA ALA A 31 6.32 -14.52 -12.20
C ALA A 31 5.40 -14.59 -13.43
N GLY A 32 5.29 -13.51 -14.21
CA GLY A 32 4.39 -13.42 -15.34
C GLY A 32 2.91 -13.46 -14.94
N ARG A 33 2.01 -13.57 -15.93
CA ARG A 33 0.56 -13.44 -15.72
C ARG A 33 0.01 -14.54 -14.80
N GLU A 34 0.23 -15.81 -15.12
CA GLU A 34 -0.36 -16.92 -14.36
C GLU A 34 0.17 -16.99 -12.92
N GLY A 35 1.48 -16.79 -12.75
CA GLY A 35 2.09 -16.73 -11.42
C GLY A 35 1.53 -15.58 -10.58
N SER A 36 1.28 -14.42 -11.19
CA SER A 36 0.65 -13.28 -10.51
C SER A 36 -0.79 -13.58 -10.11
N ILE A 37 -1.58 -14.19 -10.99
CA ILE A 37 -2.97 -14.59 -10.68
C ILE A 37 -2.99 -15.56 -9.50
N LEU A 38 -2.14 -16.60 -9.52
CA LEU A 38 -2.05 -17.55 -8.43
C LEU A 38 -1.67 -16.88 -7.11
N PHE A 39 -0.64 -16.01 -7.14
CA PHE A 39 -0.17 -15.29 -5.96
C PHE A 39 -1.26 -14.39 -5.37
N PHE A 40 -1.89 -13.53 -6.17
CA PHE A 40 -2.89 -12.60 -5.68
C PHE A 40 -4.21 -13.28 -5.30
N ASN A 41 -4.64 -14.33 -6.00
CA ASN A 41 -5.82 -15.10 -5.59
C ASN A 41 -5.57 -15.80 -4.23
N SER A 42 -4.35 -16.27 -3.98
CA SER A 42 -3.95 -16.83 -2.68
C SER A 42 -3.91 -15.76 -1.59
N LEU A 43 -3.38 -14.57 -1.89
CA LEU A 43 -3.26 -13.47 -0.94
C LEU A 43 -4.62 -12.83 -0.57
N LEU A 44 -5.51 -12.67 -1.56
CA LEU A 44 -6.80 -11.98 -1.40
C LEU A 44 -7.95 -12.91 -1.03
N HIS A 45 -7.71 -14.23 -0.98
CA HIS A 45 -8.62 -15.29 -0.55
C HIS A 45 -10.07 -15.13 -1.06
N GLY A 46 -10.41 -15.86 -2.12
CA GLY A 46 -11.78 -15.90 -2.65
C GLY A 46 -12.12 -14.79 -3.65
N LEU A 47 -11.13 -13.95 -4.00
CA LEU A 47 -11.23 -13.02 -5.13
C LEU A 47 -10.48 -13.60 -6.34
N ASP A 48 -11.18 -13.79 -7.46
CA ASP A 48 -10.55 -14.14 -8.73
C ASP A 48 -10.04 -12.89 -9.46
N THR A 49 -8.72 -12.79 -9.60
CA THR A 49 -8.02 -11.67 -10.22
C THR A 49 -7.75 -11.85 -11.71
N THR A 50 -8.16 -12.97 -12.32
CA THR A 50 -7.87 -13.34 -13.72
C THR A 50 -8.22 -12.24 -14.73
N ASN A 51 -9.38 -11.59 -14.53
CA ASN A 51 -9.89 -10.52 -15.41
C ASN A 51 -9.44 -9.12 -14.98
N ILE A 52 -8.79 -8.99 -13.82
CA ILE A 52 -8.37 -7.71 -13.23
C ILE A 52 -6.90 -7.44 -13.54
N ILE A 53 -6.05 -8.47 -13.47
CA ILE A 53 -4.61 -8.34 -13.69
C ILE A 53 -4.34 -8.00 -15.15
N LYS A 54 -3.67 -6.86 -15.35
CA LYS A 54 -3.14 -6.37 -16.63
C LYS A 54 -1.62 -6.35 -16.54
N MET A 55 -0.96 -7.08 -17.43
CA MET A 55 0.51 -7.13 -17.49
C MET A 55 1.09 -5.93 -18.24
N ASP A 56 0.35 -5.45 -19.24
CA ASP A 56 0.76 -4.33 -20.07
C ASP A 56 0.22 -3.02 -19.48
N VAL A 57 1.01 -2.44 -18.57
CA VAL A 57 0.71 -1.14 -17.96
C VAL A 57 1.83 -0.17 -18.30
N PRO A 58 1.51 1.01 -18.88
CA PRO A 58 2.52 2.04 -19.14
C PRO A 58 3.27 2.46 -17.86
N LEU A 59 4.58 2.67 -17.97
CA LEU A 59 5.42 3.05 -16.82
C LEU A 59 4.92 4.32 -16.11
N MET A 60 4.35 5.26 -16.86
CA MET A 60 3.76 6.48 -16.30
C MET A 60 2.55 6.19 -15.42
N GLU A 61 1.67 5.28 -15.83
CA GLU A 61 0.52 4.86 -15.02
C GLU A 61 0.98 4.16 -13.73
N ALA A 62 2.01 3.32 -13.81
CA ALA A 62 2.62 2.69 -12.65
C ALA A 62 3.20 3.74 -11.67
N LEU A 63 3.88 4.77 -12.18
CA LEU A 63 4.42 5.86 -11.37
C LEU A 63 3.31 6.66 -10.67
N PHE A 64 2.22 6.97 -11.37
CA PHE A 64 1.04 7.58 -10.74
C PHE A 64 0.43 6.66 -9.68
N GLY A 65 0.38 5.34 -9.92
CA GLY A 65 -0.07 4.35 -8.95
C GLY A 65 0.78 4.32 -7.67
N ILE A 66 2.10 4.46 -7.78
CA ILE A 66 3.00 4.58 -6.62
C ILE A 66 2.69 5.85 -5.82
N VAL A 67 2.55 6.99 -6.50
CA VAL A 67 2.25 8.28 -5.84
C VAL A 67 0.90 8.22 -5.13
N GLN A 68 -0.13 7.68 -5.77
CA GLN A 68 -1.46 7.52 -5.18
C GLN A 68 -1.41 6.58 -3.96
N THR A 69 -0.71 5.44 -4.09
CA THR A 69 -0.52 4.49 -2.99
C THR A 69 0.19 5.15 -1.81
N PHE A 70 1.25 5.91 -2.06
CA PHE A 70 1.97 6.67 -1.04
C PHE A 70 1.03 7.63 -0.30
N ILE A 71 0.24 8.43 -1.04
CA ILE A 71 -0.69 9.41 -0.45
C ILE A 71 -1.75 8.70 0.41
N LEU A 72 -2.35 7.62 -0.11
CA LEU A 72 -3.38 6.88 0.62
C LEU A 72 -2.85 6.29 1.93
N TRP A 73 -1.70 5.60 1.86
CA TRP A 73 -1.07 5.03 3.05
C TRP A 73 -0.60 6.12 4.02
N TRP A 74 -0.10 7.25 3.51
CA TRP A 74 0.27 8.39 4.34
C TRP A 74 -0.93 8.92 5.15
N LEU A 75 -2.08 9.09 4.50
CA LEU A 75 -3.32 9.51 5.15
C LEU A 75 -3.77 8.48 6.20
N ILE A 76 -3.73 7.18 5.89
CA ILE A 76 -4.07 6.10 6.83
C ILE A 76 -3.19 6.20 8.08
N GLY A 77 -1.87 6.29 7.91
CA GLY A 77 -0.94 6.44 9.03
C GLY A 77 -1.22 7.71 9.85
N ALA A 78 -1.43 8.84 9.18
CA ALA A 78 -1.75 10.10 9.85
C ALA A 78 -3.05 10.00 10.67
N CYS A 79 -4.09 9.36 10.14
CA CYS A 79 -5.35 9.11 10.84
C CYS A 79 -5.16 8.21 12.07
N ILE A 80 -4.44 7.10 11.93
CA ILE A 80 -4.13 6.19 13.05
C ILE A 80 -3.41 6.95 14.18
N ALA A 81 -2.36 7.71 13.84
CA ALA A 81 -1.62 8.51 14.81
C ALA A 81 -2.49 9.60 15.46
N GLY A 82 -3.38 10.23 14.68
CA GLY A 82 -4.34 11.22 15.16
C GLY A 82 -5.31 10.63 16.18
N PHE A 83 -5.96 9.51 15.84
CA PHE A 83 -6.89 8.81 16.73
C PHE A 83 -6.19 8.31 17.99
N TYR A 84 -5.01 7.68 17.86
CA TYR A 84 -4.21 7.25 19.00
C TYR A 84 -3.94 8.40 19.96
N ASN A 85 -3.47 9.55 19.43
CA ASN A 85 -3.16 10.72 20.25
C ASN A 85 -4.39 11.36 20.89
N ALA A 86 -5.56 11.29 20.25
CA ALA A 86 -6.82 11.84 20.78
C ALA A 86 -7.32 11.07 22.02
N GLN A 87 -7.00 9.78 22.13
CA GLN A 87 -7.38 8.94 23.28
C GLN A 87 -6.48 9.16 24.51
N ILE A 88 -5.38 9.91 24.37
CA ILE A 88 -4.46 10.19 25.47
C ILE A 88 -5.09 11.19 26.45
N LYS A 89 -5.50 10.71 27.63
CA LYS A 89 -5.97 11.57 28.72
C LYS A 89 -4.90 12.60 29.07
N ARG A 90 -5.28 13.89 29.03
CA ARG A 90 -4.50 14.94 29.68
C ARG A 90 -4.69 14.75 31.18
N ARG A 91 -3.67 14.24 31.87
CA ARG A 91 -3.55 14.43 33.32
C ARG A 91 -3.24 15.89 33.59
#